data_AF-A0A945JKA1-F1
#
_entry.id   AF-A0A945JKA1-F1
#
_cell.length_a   1.000
_cell.length_b   1.000
_cell.length_c   1.000
_cell.angle_alpha   90.00
_cell.angle_beta   90.00
_cell.angle_gamma   90.00
#
_symmetry.space_group_name_H-M   'P 1'
#
loop_
_entity.id
_entity.type
_entity.pdbx_description
1 polymer ?
#
loop_
_entity_poly.entity_id
_entity_poly.type
_entity_poly.pdbx_seq_one_letter_code
_entity_poly.pdbx_strand_id
1 'polypeptide(L)'
;MAETLGLHEKPETTPERAEFYAKIDPLSLAPLWDRLSDLVTREPHVKAKPHVWKYDDDVRPLLMATADLITAEEAERRVLVLENPGLKGMTAASDALF
;
A
#
# COMPACT_ATOMS: atom_id res chain seq x y z
N MET A 1 29.37 -8.67 25.60
CA MET A 1 28.13 -7.98 25.99
C MET A 1 27.32 -7.86 24.72
N ALA A 2 26.18 -8.55 24.60
CA ALA A 2 25.37 -8.47 23.39
C ALA A 2 24.67 -7.10 23.39
N GLU A 3 25.04 -6.23 22.45
CA GLU A 3 24.31 -5.00 22.16
C GLU A 3 22.84 -5.35 21.94
N THR A 4 21.96 -4.69 22.68
CA THR A 4 20.52 -4.85 22.52
C THR A 4 20.16 -4.24 21.18
N LEU A 5 20.00 -5.07 20.15
CA LEU A 5 19.42 -4.63 18.88
C LEU A 5 18.05 -4.01 19.21
N GLY A 6 17.93 -2.70 18.98
CA GLY A 6 16.68 -2.00 19.22
C GLY A 6 15.59 -2.54 18.28
N LEU A 7 14.32 -2.37 18.67
CA LEU A 7 13.14 -2.69 17.86
C LEU A 7 13.19 -2.17 16.41
N HIS A 8 14.05 -1.19 16.13
CA HIS A 8 14.16 -0.49 14.86
C HIS A 8 15.43 -0.82 14.06
N GLU A 9 16.26 -1.76 14.53
CA GLU A 9 17.48 -2.15 13.83
C GLU A 9 17.40 -3.60 13.35
N LYS A 10 17.64 -3.80 12.06
CA LYS A 10 17.61 -5.11 11.44
C LYS A 10 18.91 -5.87 11.74
N PRO A 11 18.87 -7.12 12.25
CA PRO A 11 20.06 -7.92 12.41
C PRO A 11 20.76 -8.17 11.07
N GLU A 12 22.09 -8.15 11.05
CA GLU A 12 22.87 -8.48 9.87
C GLU A 12 22.48 -9.86 9.29
N THR A 13 22.30 -9.94 7.98
CA THR A 13 22.02 -11.23 7.31
C THR A 13 23.33 -11.96 7.03
N THR A 14 23.72 -12.86 7.94
CA THR A 14 24.85 -13.78 7.72
C THR A 14 24.48 -14.91 6.74
N PRO A 15 25.45 -15.63 6.15
CA PRO A 15 25.18 -16.76 5.28
C PRO A 15 24.30 -17.84 5.94
N GLU A 16 24.54 -18.15 7.21
CA GLU A 16 23.76 -19.14 7.96
C GLU A 16 22.30 -18.69 8.16
N ARG A 17 22.08 -17.39 8.37
CA ARG A 17 20.72 -16.82 8.46
C ARG A 17 20.02 -16.87 7.10
N ALA A 18 20.73 -16.59 6.00
CA ALA A 18 20.17 -16.69 4.65
C ALA A 18 19.75 -18.12 4.30
N GLU A 19 20.56 -19.13 4.62
CA GLU A 19 20.21 -20.54 4.45
C GLU A 19 18.99 -20.94 5.29
N PHE A 20 18.93 -20.49 6.54
CA PHE A 20 17.76 -20.71 7.39
C PHE A 20 16.50 -20.08 6.80
N TYR A 21 16.58 -18.84 6.30
CA TYR A 21 15.45 -18.15 5.67
C TYR A 21 14.95 -18.89 4.43
N ALA A 22 15.86 -19.39 3.59
CA ALA A 22 15.51 -20.20 2.42
C ALA A 22 14.82 -21.53 2.80
N LYS A 23 15.16 -22.11 3.96
CA LYS A 23 14.54 -23.35 4.45
C LYS A 23 13.11 -23.16 4.94
N ILE A 24 12.80 -22.00 5.53
CA ILE A 24 11.47 -21.73 6.11
C ILE A 24 10.49 -21.13 5.09
N ASP A 25 10.98 -20.51 4.01
CA ASP A 25 10.15 -19.86 2.98
C ASP A 25 9.10 -20.78 2.34
N PRO A 26 9.40 -22.04 1.94
CA PRO A 26 8.40 -22.96 1.38
C PRO A 26 7.28 -23.34 2.36
N LEU A 27 7.49 -23.11 3.66
CA LEU A 27 6.49 -23.35 4.72
C LEU A 27 5.61 -22.12 4.99
N SER A 28 5.75 -21.05 4.19
CA SER A 28 5.08 -19.75 4.44
C SER A 28 5.42 -19.15 5.81
N LEU A 29 6.63 -19.40 6.30
CA LEU A 29 7.16 -18.85 7.55
C LEU A 29 8.11 -17.70 7.25
N ALA A 30 8.02 -16.63 8.04
CA ALA A 30 8.89 -15.46 7.92
C ALA A 30 9.54 -15.11 9.27
N PRO A 31 10.83 -14.76 9.28
CA PRO A 31 11.53 -14.37 10.50
C PRO A 31 11.11 -12.96 10.94
N LEU A 32 10.38 -12.84 12.06
CA LEU A 32 9.88 -11.55 12.54
C LEU A 32 11.01 -10.54 12.77
N TRP A 33 12.13 -10.95 13.38
CA TRP A 33 13.29 -10.08 13.64
C TRP A 33 13.92 -9.47 12.36
N ASP A 34 13.71 -10.07 11.20
CA ASP A 34 14.17 -9.55 9.90
C ASP A 34 13.22 -8.48 9.32
N ARG A 35 11.96 -8.48 9.77
CA ARG A 35 10.85 -7.66 9.28
C ARG A 35 10.36 -6.63 10.31
N LEU A 36 10.79 -6.76 11.56
CA LEU A 36 10.20 -6.04 12.69
C LEU A 36 10.37 -4.52 12.56
N SER A 37 11.53 -4.07 12.08
CA SER A 37 11.82 -2.64 11.85
C SER A 37 10.85 -2.00 10.84
N ASP A 38 10.41 -2.77 9.85
CA ASP A 38 9.49 -2.30 8.80
C ASP A 38 8.04 -2.30 9.28
N LEU A 39 7.69 -3.22 10.19
CA LEU A 39 6.34 -3.33 10.76
C LEU A 39 6.11 -2.37 11.92
N VAL A 40 7.13 -2.17 12.77
CA VAL A 40 7.07 -1.35 13.99
C VAL A 40 7.91 -0.10 13.77
N THR A 41 7.29 0.84 13.07
CA THR A 41 7.89 2.12 12.72
C THR A 41 7.68 3.13 13.87
N ARG A 42 8.62 4.07 14.03
CA ARG A 42 8.54 5.09 15.10
C ARG A 42 7.38 6.05 14.87
N GLU A 43 7.06 6.27 13.59
CA GLU A 43 5.97 7.12 13.13
C GLU A 43 5.21 6.38 12.03
N PRO A 44 3.90 6.64 11.85
CA PRO A 44 3.11 6.01 10.80
C PRO A 44 3.68 6.29 9.40
N HIS A 45 3.92 5.23 8.63
CA HIS A 45 4.21 5.36 7.20
C HIS A 45 2.91 5.35 6.40
N VAL A 46 2.37 6.54 6.17
CA VAL A 46 1.17 6.75 5.35
C VAL A 46 1.57 6.80 3.89
N LYS A 47 0.99 5.94 3.05
CA LYS A 47 1.25 5.95 1.60
C LYS A 47 0.41 7.00 0.89
N ALA A 48 -0.82 7.24 1.34
CA ALA A 48 -1.66 8.29 0.81
C ALA A 48 -1.00 9.67 0.93
N LYS A 49 -1.11 10.47 -0.12
CA LYS A 49 -0.68 11.86 -0.13
C LYS A 49 -1.88 12.77 0.15
N PRO A 50 -1.71 13.89 0.87
CA PRO A 50 -2.73 14.93 0.93
C PRO A 50 -3.12 15.36 -0.48
N HIS A 51 -4.41 15.26 -0.79
CA HIS A 51 -4.91 15.55 -2.13
C HIS A 51 -6.31 16.13 -2.09
N VAL A 52 -6.62 16.99 -3.05
CA VAL A 52 -7.92 17.66 -3.19
C VAL A 52 -8.44 17.39 -4.59
N TRP A 53 -9.63 16.81 -4.67
CA TRP A 53 -10.39 16.68 -5.89
C TRP A 53 -11.44 17.80 -5.94
N LYS A 54 -11.26 18.78 -6.82
CA LYS A 54 -12.25 19.86 -6.98
C LYS A 54 -13.43 19.34 -7.78
N TYR A 55 -14.61 19.37 -7.18
CA TYR A 55 -15.78 18.80 -7.80
C TYR A 55 -16.20 19.56 -9.07
N ASP A 56 -16.44 20.87 -8.96
CA ASP A 56 -17.09 21.64 -10.03
C ASP A 56 -16.25 21.74 -11.31
N ASP A 57 -14.99 22.13 -11.18
CA ASP A 57 -14.13 22.43 -12.33
C ASP A 57 -13.43 21.19 -12.91
N ASP A 58 -13.01 20.25 -12.05
CA ASP A 58 -12.13 19.15 -12.48
C ASP A 58 -12.91 17.83 -12.65
N VAL A 59 -13.71 17.43 -11.65
CA VAL A 59 -14.29 16.07 -11.61
C VAL A 59 -15.64 16.00 -12.32
N ARG A 60 -16.54 16.97 -12.09
CA ARG A 60 -17.91 16.96 -12.59
C ARG A 60 -17.97 16.89 -14.13
N PRO A 61 -17.18 17.65 -14.91
CA PRO A 61 -17.22 17.55 -16.37
C PRO A 61 -16.84 16.15 -16.87
N LEU A 62 -15.85 15.51 -16.23
CA LEU A 62 -15.41 14.15 -16.56
C LEU A 62 -16.47 13.11 -16.22
N LEU A 63 -17.11 13.23 -15.04
CA LEU A 63 -18.23 12.36 -14.66
C LEU A 63 -19.36 12.43 -15.68
N MET A 64 -19.73 13.63 -16.13
CA MET A 64 -20.79 13.79 -17.13
C MET A 64 -20.38 13.19 -18.48
N ALA A 65 -19.13 13.35 -18.90
CA ALA A 65 -18.62 12.74 -20.14
C ALA A 65 -18.69 11.20 -20.11
N THR A 66 -18.56 10.56 -18.94
CA THR A 66 -18.72 9.09 -18.84
C THR A 66 -20.10 8.61 -19.25
N ALA A 67 -21.13 9.46 -19.14
CA ALA A 67 -22.50 9.08 -19.47
C ALA A 67 -22.69 8.79 -20.96
N ASP A 68 -21.94 9.49 -21.81
CA ASP A 68 -21.95 9.33 -23.26
C ASP A 68 -20.99 8.24 -23.73
N LEU A 69 -19.94 7.95 -22.95
CA LEU A 69 -18.86 7.03 -23.33
C LEU A 69 -19.09 5.58 -22.89
N ILE A 70 -19.73 5.37 -21.75
CA ILE A 70 -19.92 4.04 -21.16
C ILE A 70 -21.41 3.79 -21.01
N THR A 71 -21.92 2.80 -21.74
CA THR A 71 -23.32 2.40 -21.70
C THR A 71 -23.67 1.70 -20.39
N ALA A 72 -24.96 1.58 -20.11
CA ALA A 72 -25.45 0.85 -18.93
C ALA A 72 -25.19 -0.66 -19.00
N GLU A 73 -25.02 -1.22 -20.20
CA GLU A 73 -24.72 -2.64 -20.40
C GLU A 73 -23.24 -2.96 -20.13
N GLU A 74 -22.34 -2.03 -20.44
CA GLU A 74 -20.89 -2.19 -20.24
C GLU A 74 -20.47 -2.08 -18.76
N ALA A 75 -21.29 -1.49 -17.89
CA ALA A 75 -20.93 -1.26 -16.50
C ALA A 75 -22.09 -1.50 -15.52
N GLU A 76 -21.91 -2.46 -14.61
CA GLU A 76 -22.84 -2.69 -13.48
C GLU A 76 -22.94 -1.45 -12.57
N ARG A 77 -21.82 -0.75 -12.37
CA ARG A 77 -21.76 0.54 -11.69
C ARG A 77 -20.81 1.47 -12.44
N ARG A 78 -21.36 2.54 -13.02
CA ARG A 78 -20.58 3.57 -13.71
C ARG A 78 -20.09 4.62 -12.71
N VAL A 79 -18.89 4.38 -12.17
CA VAL A 79 -18.25 5.25 -11.17
C VAL A 79 -16.82 5.60 -11.60
N LEU A 80 -16.33 6.76 -11.18
CA LEU A 80 -14.92 7.09 -11.18
C LEU A 80 -14.41 7.02 -9.74
N VAL A 81 -13.40 6.20 -9.49
CA VAL A 81 -12.82 6.06 -8.15
C VAL A 81 -11.86 7.21 -7.89
N LEU A 82 -11.94 7.79 -6.68
CA LEU A 82 -10.96 8.75 -6.20
C LEU A 82 -9.68 8.01 -5.83
N GLU A 83 -8.78 7.89 -6.80
CA GLU A 83 -7.49 7.25 -6.58
C GLU A 83 -6.46 8.25 -6.06
N ASN A 84 -5.98 8.03 -4.83
CA ASN A 84 -4.96 8.88 -4.24
C ASN A 84 -3.64 8.76 -5.02
N PRO A 85 -2.92 9.86 -5.31
CA PRO A 85 -1.64 9.80 -6.03
C PRO A 85 -0.56 8.93 -5.35
N GLY A 86 -0.66 8.73 -4.02
CA GLY A 86 0.21 7.84 -3.26
C GLY A 86 -0.22 6.37 -3.26
N LEU A 87 -1.41 6.06 -3.78
CA LEU A 87 -2.04 4.73 -3.82
C LEU A 87 -2.45 4.32 -5.25
N LYS A 88 -1.74 4.84 -6.26
CA LYS A 88 -2.05 4.57 -7.67
C LYS A 88 -2.07 3.06 -7.97
N GLY A 89 -3.13 2.58 -8.61
CA GLY A 89 -3.38 1.18 -8.91
C GLY A 89 -4.04 0.38 -7.77
N MET A 90 -4.34 1.01 -6.63
CA MET A 90 -4.94 0.32 -5.47
C MET A 90 -6.45 0.58 -5.32
N THR A 91 -7.05 1.40 -6.20
CA THR A 91 -8.48 1.76 -6.10
C THR A 91 -8.81 2.32 -4.70
N ALA A 92 -8.03 3.28 -4.22
CA ALA A 92 -8.13 3.74 -2.83
C ALA A 92 -7.93 5.25 -2.70
N ALA A 93 -8.78 5.88 -1.89
CA ALA A 93 -8.70 7.32 -1.59
C ALA A 93 -7.77 7.61 -0.39
N SER A 94 -7.61 6.64 0.51
CA SER A 94 -6.72 6.67 1.66
C SER A 94 -6.26 5.26 2.01
N ASP A 95 -5.27 5.11 2.90
CA ASP A 95 -4.73 3.80 3.30
C ASP A 95 -5.78 2.83 3.91
N ALA A 96 -6.98 3.32 4.27
CA ALA A 96 -8.05 2.53 4.86
C ALA A 96 -9.38 2.54 4.08
N LEU A 97 -9.46 3.23 2.94
CA LEU A 97 -10.70 3.36 2.15
C LEU A 97 -10.48 2.89 0.71
N PHE A 98 -11.14 1.79 0.35
CA PHE A 98 -11.08 1.08 -0.93
C PHE A 98 -12.45 1.10 -1.64
#